data_AF-A0A434AE56-F1
#
_entry.id   AF-A0A434AE56-F1
#
_cell.length_a   1.000
_cell.length_b   1.000
_cell.length_c   1.000
_cell.angle_alpha   90.00
_cell.angle_beta   90.00
_cell.angle_gamma   90.00
#
_symmetry.space_group_name_H-M   'P 1'
#
loop_
_entity.id
_entity.type
_entity.pdbx_description
1 polymer ?
#
loop_
_entity_poly.entity_id
_entity_poly.type
_entity_poly.pdbx_seq_one_letter_code
_entity_poly.pdbx_strand_id
1 'polypeptide(L)' 'MTRRYWNINLEEMMEAGVHFGHGTRKWNPRMAPYISAKRKGIHITNLTRTAR' A
#
# COMPACT_ATOMS: atom_id res chain seq x y z
N MET A 1 30.36 -1.70 -10.21
CA MET A 1 29.24 -1.97 -9.28
C MET A 1 28.05 -2.42 -10.09
N THR A 2 27.59 -3.65 -9.93
CA THR A 2 26.38 -4.17 -10.59
C THR A 2 25.14 -3.65 -9.84
N ARG A 3 24.23 -2.95 -10.54
CA ARG A 3 22.91 -2.59 -9.99
C ARG A 3 22.11 -3.89 -9.81
N ARG A 4 21.75 -4.22 -8.58
CA ARG A 4 20.70 -5.21 -8.31
C ARG A 4 19.36 -4.53 -8.59
N TYR A 5 18.54 -5.14 -9.44
CA TYR A 5 17.17 -4.73 -9.69
C TYR A 5 16.22 -5.74 -9.03
N TRP A 6 15.15 -5.22 -8.44
CA TRP A 6 14.06 -6.01 -7.89
C TRP A 6 12.88 -5.85 -8.85
N ASN A 7 12.31 -6.96 -9.32
CA ASN A 7 11.06 -6.93 -10.09
C ASN A 7 9.90 -6.71 -9.12
N ILE A 8 9.42 -5.47 -9.04
CA ILE A 8 8.22 -5.10 -8.29
C ILE A 8 7.27 -4.42 -9.27
N ASN A 9 6.18 -5.10 -9.64
CA ASN A 9 5.13 -4.54 -10.49
C ASN A 9 3.90 -4.14 -9.67
N LEU A 10 3.25 -3.03 -10.05
CA LEU A 10 2.04 -2.53 -9.42
C LEU A 10 0.86 -3.51 -9.58
N GLU A 11 0.75 -4.16 -10.74
CA GLU A 11 -0.31 -5.15 -10.99
C GLU A 11 -0.17 -6.36 -10.07
N GLU A 12 1.05 -6.91 -9.93
CA GLU A 12 1.33 -8.02 -9.01
C GLU A 12 0.98 -7.65 -7.55
N MET A 13 1.30 -6.43 -7.12
CA MET A 13 0.92 -5.94 -5.78
C MET A 13 -0.60 -5.78 -5.60
N MET A 14 -1.31 -5.43 -6.68
CA MET A 14 -2.76 -5.29 -6.68
C MET A 14 -3.42 -6.67 -6.56
N GLU A 15 -2.98 -7.64 -7.36
CA GLU A 15 -3.45 -9.03 -7.35
C GLU A 15 -3.17 -9.72 -6.02
N ALA A 16 -1.99 -9.48 -5.44
CA ALA A 16 -1.62 -9.98 -4.12
C ALA A 16 -2.39 -9.29 -2.97
N GLY A 17 -3.16 -8.23 -3.24
CA GLY A 17 -3.98 -7.55 -2.24
C GLY A 17 -3.22 -6.69 -1.23
N VAL A 18 -1.99 -6.26 -1.55
CA VAL A 18 -1.11 -5.49 -0.65
C VAL A 18 -1.72 -4.13 -0.23
N HIS A 19 -2.64 -3.60 -1.03
CA HIS A 19 -3.28 -2.31 -0.81
C HIS A 19 -4.29 -2.32 0.35
N PHE A 20 -4.75 -3.48 0.82
CA PHE A 20 -5.68 -3.55 1.95
C PHE A 20 -4.96 -3.30 3.28
N GLY A 21 -5.32 -2.20 3.93
CA GLY A 21 -4.79 -1.80 5.24
C GLY A 21 -5.69 -2.24 6.40
N HIS A 22 -5.45 -1.65 7.57
CA HIS A 22 -6.24 -1.91 8.77
C HIS A 22 -7.63 -1.26 8.69
N GLY A 23 -8.54 -1.74 9.55
CA GLY A 23 -9.87 -1.16 9.68
C GLY A 23 -9.82 0.31 10.16
N THR A 24 -10.76 1.13 9.68
CA THR A 24 -10.82 2.57 9.97
C THR A 24 -11.04 2.90 11.46
N ARG A 25 -11.48 1.93 12.26
CA ARG A 25 -11.71 2.08 13.71
C ARG A 25 -10.44 1.92 14.55
N LYS A 26 -9.45 1.16 14.07
CA LYS A 26 -8.22 0.86 14.83
C LYS A 26 -7.02 1.03 13.92
N TRP A 27 -6.59 2.26 13.69
CA TRP A 27 -5.44 2.57 12.84
C TRP A 27 -4.59 3.66 13.49
N ASN A 28 -3.31 3.73 13.10
CA ASN A 28 -2.41 4.77 13.56
C ASN A 28 -2.58 6.03 12.69
N PRO A 29 -3.02 7.18 13.24
CA PRO A 29 -3.19 8.42 12.48
C PRO A 29 -1.94 8.87 11.70
N ARG A 30 -0.74 8.50 12.17
CA ARG A 30 0.53 8.78 11.49
C ARG A 30 0.65 8.11 10.11
N MET A 31 -0.20 7.13 9.80
CA MET A 31 -0.27 6.49 8.48
C MET A 31 -1.06 7.31 7.45
N ALA A 32 -1.71 8.42 7.83
CA ALA A 32 -2.54 9.23 6.93
C ALA A 32 -1.85 9.59 5.60
N PRO A 33 -0.55 9.95 5.55
CA PRO A 33 0.11 10.27 4.28
C PRO A 33 0.23 9.09 3.30
N TYR A 34 0.10 7.85 3.78
CA TYR A 34 0.27 6.64 2.98
C TYR A 34 -1.06 6.01 2.57
N ILE A 35 -2.18 6.51 3.09
CA ILE A 35 -3.53 6.01 2.80
C ILE A 35 -4.08 6.80 1.61
N SER A 36 -4.51 6.10 0.57
CA SER A 36 -5.11 6.70 -0.64
C SER A 36 -6.62 6.89 -0.50
N ALA A 37 -7.31 5.92 0.12
CA ALA A 37 -8.76 5.94 0.26
C ALA A 37 -9.22 5.10 1.45
N LYS A 38 -10.51 5.16 1.77
CA LYS A 38 -11.18 4.23 2.67
C LYS A 38 -12.41 3.65 1.97
N ARG A 39 -12.59 2.33 2.00
CA ARG A 39 -13.76 1.64 1.42
C ARG A 39 -14.24 0.56 2.37
N LYS A 40 -15.56 0.49 2.59
CA LYS A 40 -16.20 -0.52 3.46
C LYS A 40 -15.54 -0.64 4.86
N GLY A 41 -15.07 0.47 5.42
CA GLY A 41 -14.43 0.48 6.75
C GLY A 41 -12.98 -0.02 6.78
N ILE A 42 -12.35 -0.21 5.62
CA ILE A 42 -10.93 -0.59 5.48
C ILE A 42 -10.16 0.56 4.82
N HIS A 43 -8.96 0.87 5.33
CA HIS A 43 -8.05 1.81 4.68
C HIS A 43 -7.37 1.16 3.48
N ILE A 44 -7.25 1.90 2.38
CA ILE A 44 -6.53 1.49 1.19
C ILE A 44 -5.20 2.25 1.15
N THR A 45 -4.11 1.51 1.05
CA THR A 45 -2.74 2.04 1.06
C THR A 45 -2.29 2.38 -0.38
N ASN A 46 -1.49 3.43 -0.53
CA ASN A 46 -0.97 3.86 -1.82
C ASN A 46 0.22 2.99 -2.26
N LEU A 47 -0.03 2.06 -3.19
CA LEU A 47 1.00 1.15 -3.71
C LEU A 47 2.12 1.86 -4.50
N THR A 48 1.83 2.97 -5.17
CA THR A 48 2.86 3.78 -5.86
C THR A 48 3.89 4.33 -4.87
N ARG A 49 3.47 4.66 -3.65
CA ARG A 49 4.40 5.04 -2.57
C ARG A 49 5.14 3.84 -1.98
N THR A 50 4.56 2.65 -2.00
CA THR A 50 5.16 1.42 -1.46
C THR A 50 6.22 0.83 -2.39
N ALA A 51 6.05 0.94 -3.71
CA ALA A 51 6.98 0.38 -4.70
C ALA A 51 8.24 1.23 -4.93
N ARG A 52 8.31 2.45 -4.37
CA ARG A 52 9.39 3.42 -4.57
C ARG A 52 10.41 3.43 -3.45
#